data_AF-A0A818KDA0-F1
#
_entry.id   AF-A0A818KDA0-F1
#
_cell.length_a   1.000
_cell.length_b   1.000
_cell.length_c   1.000
_cell.angle_alpha   90.00
_cell.angle_beta   90.00
_cell.angle_gamma   90.00
#
_symmetry.space_group_name_H-M   'P 1'
#
loop_
_entity.id
_entity.type
_entity.pdbx_description
1 polymer ?
#
loop_
_entity_poly.entity_id
_entity_poly.type
_entity_poly.pdbx_seq_one_letter_code
_entity_poly.pdbx_strand_id
1 'polypeptide(L)'
;MLNKQFPWLNTDGIAIGCFGVQNEGWLDPWAFLTAFRQKALSLGVLYLNAELVGFDKAKRIWADGTIENQLDKALVLSAEDNKIYPMDAALIINAAGPWAGEVAKMAGIGVAGEYPVALPVEPR
;
A
#
# COMPACT_ATOMS: atom_id res chain seq x y z
N MET A 1 25.02 -26.75 -19.24
CA MET A 1 24.15 -27.10 -18.09
C MET A 1 22.81 -26.39 -18.23
N LEU A 2 22.77 -25.07 -18.44
CA LEU A 2 21.53 -24.36 -18.83
C LEU A 2 20.92 -24.85 -20.14
N ASN A 3 21.70 -24.99 -21.21
CA ASN A 3 21.23 -25.53 -22.49
C ASN A 3 20.69 -26.98 -22.43
N LYS A 4 21.06 -27.77 -21.40
CA LYS A 4 20.50 -29.11 -21.19
C LYS A 4 19.11 -29.05 -20.56
N GLN A 5 18.87 -28.07 -19.69
CA GLN A 5 17.61 -27.88 -18.98
C GLN A 5 16.63 -27.02 -19.78
N PHE A 6 17.15 -26.09 -20.58
CA PHE A 6 16.42 -25.19 -21.47
C PHE A 6 16.99 -25.30 -22.89
N PRO A 7 16.65 -26.35 -23.66
CA PRO A 7 17.21 -26.57 -25.00
C PRO A 7 16.91 -25.46 -26.01
N TRP A 8 15.92 -24.62 -25.72
CA TRP A 8 15.52 -23.46 -26.51
C TRP A 8 16.40 -22.21 -26.27
N LEU A 9 17.29 -22.23 -25.26
CA LEU A 9 18.16 -21.10 -24.92
C LEU A 9 19.51 -21.21 -25.63
N ASN A 10 19.85 -20.24 -26.48
CA ASN A 10 21.20 -20.12 -27.04
C ASN A 10 22.16 -19.58 -25.96
N THR A 11 23.25 -20.31 -25.70
CA THR A 11 24.27 -19.93 -24.70
C THR A 11 25.53 -19.34 -25.31
N ASP A 12 25.59 -19.13 -26.62
CA ASP A 12 26.75 -18.55 -27.31
C ASP A 12 27.01 -17.12 -26.78
N GLY A 13 28.24 -16.85 -26.36
CA GLY A 13 28.65 -15.54 -25.82
C GLY A 13 28.18 -15.24 -24.39
N ILE A 14 27.46 -16.15 -23.72
CA ILE A 14 27.09 -15.99 -22.31
C ILE A 14 28.28 -16.36 -21.42
N ALA A 15 28.81 -15.38 -20.68
CA ALA A 15 29.93 -15.58 -19.75
C ALA A 15 29.51 -16.21 -18.41
N ILE A 16 28.32 -15.87 -17.88
CA ILE A 16 27.77 -16.41 -16.64
C ILE A 16 26.24 -16.35 -16.65
N GLY A 17 25.58 -17.31 -15.99
CA GLY A 17 24.14 -17.31 -15.77
C GLY A 17 23.82 -17.69 -14.32
N CYS A 18 22.79 -17.07 -13.74
CA CYS A 18 22.22 -17.44 -12.44
C CYS A 18 20.87 -18.11 -12.69
N PHE A 19 20.62 -19.26 -12.06
CA PHE A 19 19.37 -19.99 -12.19
C PHE A 19 18.86 -20.41 -10.81
N GLY A 20 17.73 -19.84 -10.39
CA GLY A 20 17.05 -20.22 -9.16
C GLY A 20 16.30 -21.54 -9.35
N VAL A 21 16.79 -22.59 -8.69
CA VAL A 21 16.24 -23.95 -8.83
C VAL A 21 14.94 -24.13 -8.03
N GLN A 22 14.76 -23.35 -6.97
CA GLN A 22 13.65 -23.47 -6.02
C GLN A 22 13.20 -22.09 -5.53
N ASN A 23 11.94 -22.02 -5.08
CA ASN A 23 11.32 -20.81 -4.50
C ASN A 23 11.21 -19.62 -5.47
N GLU A 24 11.36 -19.87 -6.77
CA GLU A 24 11.18 -18.91 -7.85
C GLU A 24 10.19 -19.48 -8.87
N GLY A 25 9.59 -18.60 -9.66
CA GLY A 25 8.65 -18.99 -10.70
C GLY A 25 7.68 -17.88 -11.03
N TRP A 26 6.55 -18.28 -11.61
CA TRP A 26 5.44 -17.39 -11.87
C TRP A 26 4.25 -17.83 -11.02
N LEU A 27 3.42 -16.86 -10.65
CA LEU A 27 2.13 -17.10 -10.02
C LEU A 27 1.11 -16.19 -10.69
N ASP A 28 -0.15 -16.58 -10.65
CA ASP A 28 -1.26 -15.72 -11.07
C ASP A 28 -1.51 -14.67 -9.98
N PRO A 29 -1.16 -13.39 -10.20
CA PRO A 29 -1.25 -12.37 -9.16
C PRO A 29 -2.71 -12.08 -8.77
N TRP A 30 -3.64 -12.22 -9.72
CA TRP A 30 -5.05 -11.94 -9.48
C TRP A 30 -5.69 -13.03 -8.63
N ALA A 31 -5.43 -14.30 -8.95
CA ALA A 31 -5.89 -15.43 -8.16
C ALA A 31 -5.29 -15.35 -6.74
N PHE A 32 -4.00 -15.04 -6.63
CA PHE A 32 -3.31 -14.90 -5.34
C PHE A 32 -3.92 -13.79 -4.48
N LEU A 33 -4.06 -12.57 -5.02
CA LEU A 33 -4.69 -11.44 -4.30
C LEU A 33 -6.12 -11.78 -3.86
N THR A 34 -6.90 -12.38 -4.75
CA THR A 34 -8.29 -12.75 -4.47
C THR A 34 -8.37 -13.78 -3.33
N ALA A 35 -7.47 -14.77 -3.31
CA ALA A 35 -7.40 -15.76 -2.25
C ALA A 35 -7.05 -15.13 -0.89
N PHE A 36 -6.09 -14.20 -0.84
CA PHE A 36 -5.76 -13.45 0.38
C PHE A 36 -6.95 -12.65 0.89
N ARG A 37 -7.64 -11.92 0.00
CA ARG A 37 -8.85 -11.16 0.35
C ARG A 37 -9.93 -12.07 0.93
N GLN A 38 -10.22 -13.19 0.27
CA GLN A 38 -11.22 -14.15 0.75
C GLN A 38 -10.85 -14.73 2.12
N LYS A 39 -9.56 -15.04 2.34
CA LYS A 39 -9.10 -15.54 3.64
C LYS A 39 -9.25 -14.48 4.72
N ALA A 40 -8.88 -13.23 4.46
CA ALA A 40 -9.06 -12.12 5.42
C ALA A 40 -10.54 -11.92 5.79
N LEU A 41 -11.44 -11.94 4.80
CA LEU A 41 -12.89 -11.89 5.02
C LEU A 41 -13.37 -13.05 5.91
N SER A 42 -12.90 -14.27 5.65
CA SER A 42 -13.26 -15.45 6.48
C SER A 42 -12.77 -15.35 7.93
N LEU A 43 -11.79 -14.49 8.20
CA LEU A 43 -11.26 -14.22 9.54
C LEU A 43 -11.91 -12.98 10.20
N GLY A 44 -12.94 -12.40 9.57
CA GLY A 44 -13.71 -11.29 10.14
C GLY A 44 -13.20 -9.89 9.78
N VAL A 45 -12.28 -9.76 8.82
CA VAL A 45 -11.88 -8.44 8.31
C VAL A 45 -13.05 -7.83 7.53
N LEU A 46 -13.34 -6.56 7.80
CA LEU A 46 -14.28 -5.78 7.02
C LEU A 46 -13.58 -5.23 5.77
N TYR A 47 -14.12 -5.56 4.60
CA TYR A 47 -13.67 -5.00 3.34
C TYR A 47 -14.67 -3.96 2.86
N LEU A 48 -14.20 -2.75 2.66
CA LEU A 48 -14.99 -1.64 2.12
C LEU A 48 -14.45 -1.27 0.75
N ASN A 49 -15.32 -1.29 -0.26
CA ASN A 49 -14.99 -0.73 -1.56
C ASN A 49 -15.26 0.78 -1.53
N ALA A 50 -14.24 1.55 -1.17
CA ALA A 50 -14.35 2.98 -0.96
C ALA A 50 -13.02 3.66 -1.28
N GLU A 51 -13.07 4.95 -1.56
CA GLU A 51 -11.91 5.80 -1.84
C GLU A 51 -11.59 6.67 -0.63
N LEU A 52 -10.33 6.72 -0.21
CA LEU A 52 -9.91 7.67 0.83
C LEU A 52 -9.82 9.07 0.21
N VAL A 53 -10.60 10.01 0.72
CA VAL A 53 -10.66 11.40 0.21
C VAL A 53 -9.98 12.41 1.13
N GLY A 54 -9.62 12.02 2.35
CA GLY A 54 -8.89 12.88 3.27
C GLY A 54 -8.85 12.37 4.70
N PHE A 55 -8.36 13.23 5.59
CA PHE A 55 -8.35 12.98 7.02
C PHE A 55 -8.84 14.22 7.77
N ASP A 56 -9.67 14.00 8.80
CA ASP A 56 -9.85 14.99 9.85
C ASP A 56 -8.60 15.03 10.71
N LYS A 57 -8.19 16.24 11.09
CA LYS A 57 -7.00 16.48 11.91
C LYS A 57 -7.40 17.03 13.26
N ALA A 58 -6.85 16.45 14.32
CA ALA A 58 -6.99 16.92 15.68
C ALA A 58 -5.64 17.32 16.26
N LYS A 59 -5.69 17.98 17.41
CA LYS A 59 -4.51 18.23 18.24
C LYS A 59 -4.60 17.37 19.48
N ARG A 60 -3.55 16.61 19.75
CA ARG A 60 -3.40 15.88 21.00
C ARG A 60 -2.54 16.71 21.94
N ILE A 61 -3.03 16.91 23.16
CA ILE A 61 -2.28 17.57 24.23
C ILE A 61 -1.83 16.48 25.20
N TRP A 62 -0.53 16.33 25.37
CA TRP A 62 0.06 15.38 26.30
C TRP A 62 0.15 15.98 27.70
N ALA A 63 0.36 15.11 28.71
CA ALA A 63 0.38 15.51 30.12
C ALA A 63 1.54 16.48 30.45
N ASP A 64 2.62 16.49 29.67
CA ASP A 64 3.74 17.41 29.78
C ASP A 64 3.51 18.75 29.05
N GLY A 65 2.34 18.93 28.45
CA GLY A 65 1.96 20.13 27.70
C GLY A 65 2.40 20.13 26.24
N THR A 66 3.05 19.07 25.73
CA THR A 66 3.35 18.96 24.30
C THR A 66 2.06 18.85 23.48
N ILE A 67 2.02 19.53 22.34
CA ILE A 67 0.89 19.53 21.41
C ILE A 67 1.37 18.90 20.11
N GLU A 68 0.75 17.80 19.72
CA GLU A 68 1.05 17.10 18.47
C GLU A 68 -0.15 17.10 17.55
N ASN A 69 0.11 17.25 16.25
CA ASN A 69 -0.92 17.04 15.24
C ASN A 69 -1.19 15.55 15.12
N GLN A 70 -2.46 15.16 15.16
CA GLN A 70 -2.89 13.78 15.01
C GLN A 70 -3.96 13.68 13.91
N LEU A 71 -3.95 12.59 13.16
CA LEU A 71 -5.11 12.21 12.35
C LEU A 71 -6.20 11.71 13.30
N ASP A 72 -7.41 12.24 13.16
CA ASP A 72 -8.56 11.85 13.98
C ASP A 72 -9.39 10.79 13.24
N LYS A 73 -9.89 11.14 12.05
CA LYS A 73 -10.74 10.26 11.24
C LYS A 73 -10.25 10.17 9.81
N ALA A 74 -10.35 9.00 9.21
CA ALA A 74 -10.22 8.82 7.78
C ALA A 74 -11.56 9.10 7.09
N LEU A 75 -11.57 9.97 6.09
CA LEU A 75 -12.76 10.29 5.32
C LEU A 75 -12.79 9.40 4.07
N VAL A 76 -13.78 8.52 3.99
CA VAL A 76 -13.91 7.56 2.88
C VAL A 76 -15.17 7.83 2.06
N LEU A 77 -15.03 7.95 0.74
CA LEU A 77 -16.12 8.03 -0.22
C LEU A 77 -16.56 6.63 -0.59
N SER A 78 -17.79 6.26 -0.21
CA SER A 78 -18.37 4.95 -0.53
C SER A 78 -18.69 4.86 -2.02
N ALA A 79 -18.23 3.78 -2.66
CA ALA A 79 -18.59 3.51 -4.06
C ALA A 79 -20.06 3.08 -4.25
N GLU A 80 -20.74 2.69 -3.17
CA GLU A 80 -22.13 2.21 -3.23
C GLU A 80 -23.15 3.35 -3.34
N ASP A 81 -22.91 4.45 -2.62
CA ASP A 81 -23.88 5.55 -2.51
C ASP A 81 -23.28 6.95 -2.70
N ASN A 82 -21.99 7.05 -3.04
CA ASN A 82 -21.25 8.29 -3.26
C ASN A 82 -21.31 9.28 -2.07
N LYS A 83 -21.43 8.76 -0.84
CA LYS A 83 -21.34 9.58 0.37
C LYS A 83 -20.01 9.41 1.08
N ILE A 84 -19.62 10.45 1.80
CA ILE A 84 -18.42 10.46 2.63
C ILE A 84 -18.78 9.98 4.04
N TYR A 85 -18.04 8.99 4.52
CA TYR A 85 -18.16 8.44 5.86
C TYR A 85 -16.86 8.67 6.64
N PRO A 86 -16.95 9.18 7.88
CA PRO A 86 -15.80 9.25 8.76
C PRO A 86 -15.54 7.87 9.40
N MET A 87 -14.29 7.44 9.39
CA MET A 87 -13.83 6.16 9.94
C MET A 87 -12.80 6.39 11.04
N ASP A 88 -13.08 5.84 12.22
CA ASP A 88 -12.15 5.85 13.34
C ASP A 88 -11.12 4.73 13.17
N ALA A 89 -9.84 5.05 13.42
CA ALA A 89 -8.76 4.07 13.36
C ALA A 89 -7.68 4.38 14.40
N ALA A 90 -7.21 3.36 15.11
CA ALA A 90 -6.05 3.50 15.99
C ALA A 90 -4.72 3.56 15.21
N LEU A 91 -4.69 2.89 14.05
CA LEU A 91 -3.53 2.85 13.15
C LEU A 91 -4.03 2.85 11.70
N ILE A 92 -3.36 3.62 10.86
CA ILE A 92 -3.60 3.66 9.41
C ILE A 92 -2.31 3.19 8.72
N ILE A 93 -2.44 2.23 7.80
CA ILE A 93 -1.32 1.70 7.01
C ILE A 93 -1.50 2.16 5.56
N ASN A 94 -0.56 2.95 5.06
CA ASN A 94 -0.57 3.38 3.67
C ASN A 94 0.01 2.28 2.76
N ALA A 95 -0.88 1.52 2.12
CA ALA A 95 -0.56 0.48 1.15
C ALA A 95 -1.09 0.83 -0.26
N ALA A 96 -1.20 2.12 -0.60
CA ALA A 96 -1.86 2.61 -1.82
C ALA A 96 -0.99 2.55 -3.09
N GLY A 97 0.05 1.72 -3.12
CA GLY A 97 0.93 1.55 -4.29
C GLY A 97 1.44 2.88 -4.86
N PRO A 98 1.28 3.17 -6.16
CA PRO A 98 1.73 4.43 -6.77
C PRO A 98 1.03 5.68 -6.20
N TRP A 99 -0.16 5.54 -5.64
CA TRP A 99 -0.92 6.64 -5.01
C TRP A 99 -0.53 6.88 -3.54
N ALA A 100 0.44 6.13 -3.00
CA ALA A 100 0.89 6.30 -1.62
C ALA A 100 1.38 7.74 -1.33
N GLY A 101 1.96 8.42 -2.32
CA GLY A 101 2.36 9.83 -2.18
C GLY A 101 1.17 10.78 -2.00
N GLU A 102 0.04 10.52 -2.65
CA GLU A 102 -1.18 11.34 -2.51
C GLU A 102 -1.82 11.13 -1.15
N VAL A 103 -1.93 9.88 -0.69
CA VAL A 103 -2.40 9.55 0.67
C VAL A 103 -1.51 10.20 1.74
N ALA A 104 -0.19 10.19 1.55
CA ALA A 104 0.75 10.85 2.46
C ALA A 104 0.51 12.37 2.52
N LYS A 105 0.25 13.02 1.38
CA LYS A 105 -0.10 14.45 1.32
C LYS A 105 -1.42 14.75 2.05
N MET A 106 -2.45 13.90 1.91
CA MET A 106 -3.70 14.03 2.67
C MET A 106 -3.43 14.02 4.19
N ALA A 107 -2.51 13.17 4.64
CA ALA A 107 -2.06 13.12 6.03
C ALA A 107 -1.16 14.30 6.46
N GLY A 108 -0.74 15.17 5.54
CA GLY A 108 0.15 16.30 5.83
C GLY A 108 1.64 15.98 5.73
N ILE A 109 2.01 14.88 5.09
CA ILE A 109 3.40 14.47 4.84
C ILE A 109 3.77 14.88 3.39
N GLY A 110 4.95 15.47 3.21
CA GLY A 110 5.40 15.97 1.90
C GLY A 110 4.79 17.29 1.47
N VAL A 111 4.25 18.05 2.43
CA VAL A 111 3.68 19.39 2.24
C VAL A 111 4.30 20.34 3.26
N ALA A 112 4.10 21.66 3.10
CA ALA A 112 4.60 22.63 4.08
C ALA A 112 4.07 22.30 5.48
N GLY A 113 4.97 22.11 6.45
CA GLY A 113 4.61 21.73 7.82
C GLY A 113 5.68 20.90 8.52
N GLU A 114 5.23 20.07 9.46
CA GLU A 114 6.05 19.25 10.36
C GLU A 114 6.85 18.17 9.62
N TYR A 115 6.25 17.56 8.58
CA TYR A 115 6.86 16.51 7.77
C TYR A 115 6.97 16.96 6.30
N PRO A 116 7.92 17.84 5.94
CA PRO A 116 7.95 18.48 4.63
C PRO A 116 8.49 17.60 3.51
N VAL A 117 9.17 16.50 3.84
CA VAL A 117 9.76 15.60 2.85
C VAL A 117 8.68 14.69 2.27
N ALA A 118 8.53 14.72 0.94
CA ALA A 118 7.56 13.90 0.24
C ALA A 118 7.98 12.42 0.20
N LEU A 119 6.98 11.53 0.21
CA LEU A 119 7.20 10.12 -0.06
C LEU A 119 7.75 9.96 -1.49
N PRO A 120 8.86 9.24 -1.71
CA PRO A 120 9.52 9.16 -3.02
C PRO A 120 8.82 8.15 -3.94
N VAL A 121 7.50 8.28 -4.10
CA VAL A 121 6.65 7.42 -4.93
C VAL A 121 5.72 8.31 -5.75
N GLU A 122 5.79 8.16 -7.06
CA GLU A 122 4.92 8.86 -8.01
C GLU A 122 4.22 7.82 -8.92
N PRO A 123 2.96 8.06 -9.32
CA PRO A 123 2.31 7.26 -10.34
C PRO A 123 3.11 7.25 -11.64
N ARG A 124 3.18 6.08 -12.30
CA ARG A 124 3.85 5.89 -13.59
C ARG A 124 2.83 5.75 -14.70
#